data_AF-A0A971LSA0-F1
#
_entry.id   AF-A0A971LSA0-F1
#
_cell.length_a   1.000
_cell.length_b   1.000
_cell.length_c   1.000
_cell.angle_alpha   90.00
_cell.angle_beta   90.00
_cell.angle_gamma   90.00
#
_symmetry.space_group_name_H-M   'P 1'
#
loop_
_entity.id
_entity.type
_entity.pdbx_description
1 polymer ?
#
loop_
_entity_poly.entity_id
_entity_poly.type
_entity_poly.pdbx_seq_one_letter_code
_entity_poly.pdbx_strand_id
1 'polypeptide(L)' 'MRKNPVSRNKLSKKHKRALDRERRVTWAFSPVSRVKQSKKTYRRARGKPLADEERHQA' A
#
# COMPACT_ATOMS: atom_id res chain seq x y z
N MET A 1 -8.08 36.18 15.67
CA MET A 1 -6.77 36.43 15.03
C MET A 1 -6.57 35.45 13.87
N ARG A 2 -6.32 35.93 12.66
CA ARG A 2 -6.00 35.04 11.53
C ARG A 2 -4.54 34.60 11.67
N LYS A 3 -4.29 33.30 11.72
CA LYS A 3 -2.92 32.77 11.74
C LYS A 3 -2.32 32.93 10.35
N ASN A 4 -1.13 33.53 10.28
CA ASN A 4 -0.39 33.63 9.02
C ASN A 4 -0.15 32.21 8.47
N PRO A 5 -0.32 31.99 7.16
CA PRO A 5 -0.11 30.68 6.56
C PRO A 5 1.34 30.25 6.76
N VAL A 6 1.54 29.17 7.53
CA VAL A 6 2.86 28.60 7.79
C VAL A 6 3.34 27.88 6.54
N SER A 7 4.55 28.20 6.09
CA SER A 7 5.15 27.52 4.94
C SER A 7 5.29 26.02 5.19
N ARG A 8 5.12 25.20 4.14
CA ARG A 8 5.10 23.73 4.26
C ARG A 8 6.34 23.18 4.99
N ASN A 9 7.52 23.74 4.72
CA ASN A 9 8.78 23.27 5.30
C ASN A 9 8.81 23.39 6.82
N LYS A 10 8.15 24.42 7.37
CA LYS A 10 8.04 24.70 8.80
C LYS A 10 6.99 23.85 9.52
N LEU A 11 6.22 23.04 8.80
CA LEU A 11 5.25 22.12 9.40
C LEU A 11 5.94 20.86 9.93
N SER A 12 5.50 20.40 11.10
CA SER A 12 5.86 19.06 11.60
C SER A 12 5.45 17.96 10.60
N LYS A 13 6.07 16.78 10.72
CA LYS A 13 5.75 15.60 9.91
C LYS A 13 4.26 15.22 9.96
N LYS A 14 3.61 15.36 11.12
CA LYS A 14 2.18 15.05 11.32
C LYS A 14 1.28 15.98 10.51
N HIS A 15 1.57 17.28 10.52
CA HIS A 15 0.79 18.29 9.79
C HIS A 15 0.98 18.19 8.28
N LYS A 16 2.21 17.92 7.80
CA LYS A 16 2.46 17.65 6.38
C LYS A 16 1.61 16.49 5.87
N ARG A 17 1.55 15.39 6.63
CA ARG A 17 0.73 14.20 6.28
C ARG A 17 -0.77 14.49 6.24
N ALA A 18 -1.27 15.35 7.12
CA ALA A 18 -2.69 15.75 7.12
C ALA A 18 -3.04 16.54 5.85
N LEU A 19 -2.25 17.57 5.52
CA LEU A 19 -2.41 18.34 4.29
C LEU A 19 -2.28 17.47 3.03
N ASP A 20 -1.34 16.53 3.01
CA ASP A 20 -1.17 15.62 1.88
C ASP A 20 -2.37 14.67 1.76
N ARG A 21 -3.00 14.26 2.87
CA ARG A 21 -4.22 13.45 2.84
C ARG A 21 -5.42 14.24 2.32
N GLU A 22 -5.57 15.50 2.73
CA GLU A 22 -6.63 16.40 2.23
C GLU A 22 -6.49 16.65 0.73
N ARG A 23 -5.25 16.78 0.23
CA ARG A 23 -4.98 17.03 -1.20
C ARG A 23 -4.99 15.78 -2.07
N ARG A 24 -4.87 14.59 -1.47
CA ARG A 24 -4.88 13.33 -2.21
C ARG A 24 -6.28 13.05 -2.71
N VAL A 25 -6.44 13.09 -4.02
CA VAL A 25 -7.64 12.56 -4.68
C VAL A 25 -7.51 11.03 -4.72
N THR A 26 -8.23 10.34 -3.84
CA THR A 26 -8.47 8.90 -3.99
C THR A 26 -9.56 8.71 -5.03
N TRP A 27 -9.21 8.12 -6.17
CA TRP A 27 -10.21 7.71 -7.15
C TRP A 27 -11.10 6.64 -6.52
N ALA A 28 -12.43 6.81 -6.59
CA ALA A 28 -13.37 5.76 -6.17
C ALA A 28 -13.22 4.48 -7.02
N PHE A 29 -12.77 4.65 -8.27
CA PHE A 29 -12.50 3.59 -9.23
C PHE A 29 -11.15 3.85 -9.93
N SER A 30 -10.24 2.87 -9.93
CA SER A 30 -9.00 2.98 -10.70
C SER A 30 -9.28 2.65 -12.17
N PRO A 31 -9.02 3.58 -13.11
CA PRO A 31 -9.22 3.33 -14.54
C PRO A 31 -8.32 2.21 -15.08
N VAL A 32 -7.34 1.75 -14.29
CA VAL A 32 -6.39 0.68 -14.63
C VAL A 32 -6.68 -0.60 -13.82
N SER A 33 -7.92 -0.85 -13.42
CA SER A 33 -8.32 -2.21 -13.06
C SER A 33 -8.70 -2.98 -14.33
N ARG A 34 -7.69 -3.43 -15.09
CA ARG A 34 -7.94 -4.42 -16.14
C ARG A 34 -8.52 -5.66 -15.48
N VAL A 35 -9.82 -5.90 -15.65
CA VAL A 35 -10.45 -7.17 -15.28
C VAL A 35 -9.70 -8.26 -16.03
N LYS A 36 -9.03 -9.13 -15.28
CA LYS A 36 -8.28 -10.23 -15.86
C LYS A 36 -9.26 -11.21 -16.47
N GLN A 37 -9.32 -11.25 -17.79
CA GLN A 37 -10.25 -12.11 -18.55
C GLN A 37 -10.05 -13.60 -18.27
N SER A 38 -8.85 -14.00 -17.83
CA SER A 38 -8.53 -15.38 -17.46
C SER A 38 -8.34 -15.54 -15.95
N LYS A 39 -9.02 -16.51 -15.34
CA LYS A 39 -8.80 -16.90 -13.94
C LYS A 39 -7.44 -17.55 -13.70
N LYS A 40 -6.65 -17.85 -14.74
CA LYS A 40 -5.35 -18.54 -14.64
C LYS A 40 -4.33 -17.69 -13.87
N THR A 41 -4.15 -17.97 -12.59
CA THR A 41 -3.15 -17.30 -11.75
C THR A 41 -1.83 -18.03 -11.86
N TYR A 42 -0.84 -17.41 -12.52
CA TYR A 42 0.53 -17.90 -12.47
C TYR A 42 1.09 -17.65 -11.08
N ARG A 43 1.18 -18.71 -10.26
CA ARG A 43 1.86 -18.69 -8.96
C ARG A 43 3.35 -18.48 -9.25
N ARG A 44 3.89 -17.29 -8.96
CA ARG A 44 5.34 -17.03 -9.08
C ARG A 44 6.17 -17.82 -8.07
N ALA A 45 5.52 -18.33 -7.01
CA ALA A 45 6.12 -19.25 -6.05
C ALA A 45 5.65 -20.68 -6.35
N ARG A 46 6.44 -21.41 -7.15
CA ARG A 46 6.59 -22.86 -6.98
C ARG A 46 7.91 -23.06 -6.27
N GLY A 47 7.91 -23.84 -5.19
CA GLY A 47 9.13 -24.25 -4.49
C GLY A 47 9.52 -23.34 -3.31
N LYS A 48 8.74 -23.37 -2.22
CA LYS A 48 9.44 -23.53 -0.94
C LYS A 48 9.54 -25.05 -0.74
N PRO A 49 10.73 -25.65 -0.63
CA PRO A 49 10.81 -27.02 -0.14
C PRO A 49 10.16 -27.08 1.24
N LEU A 50 9.42 -28.15 1.50
CA LEU A 50 8.89 -28.51 2.81
C LEU A 50 10.09 -28.65 3.77
N ALA A 51 10.43 -27.58 4.49
CA ALA A 51 11.54 -27.60 5.44
C ALA A 51 11.11 -28.05 6.85
N ASP A 52 9.93 -28.68 6.98
CA ASP A 52 9.30 -28.96 8.28
C ASP A 52 8.68 -30.38 8.40
N GLU A 53 9.05 -31.34 7.55
CA GLU A 53 8.55 -32.75 7.68
C GLU A 53 9.53 -33.69 8.41
N GLU A 54 10.71 -33.22 8.85
CA GLU A 54 11.75 -34.05 9.49
C GLU A 54 11.81 -33.99 11.04
N ARG A 55 10.82 -33.39 11.73
CA ARG A 55 10.86 -33.26 13.22
C ARG A 55 9.80 -34.04 14.01
N HIS A 56 8.92 -34.79 13.36
CA HIS A 56 7.80 -35.47 14.04
C HIS A 56 7.75 -36.99 13.86
N GLN A 57 8.89 -37.63 13.60
CA GLN A 57 9.08 -39.05 13.93
C GLN A 57 10.21 -39.19 14.94
N ALA A 58 9.87 -38.81 16.18
CA ALA A 58 10.52 -39.33 17.38
C ALA A 58 9.93 -40.69 17.72
#